data_AF-A0A8T3S0R9-F1
#
_entry.id   AF-A0A8T3S0R9-F1
#
_cell.length_a   1.000
_cell.length_b   1.000
_cell.length_c   1.000
_cell.angle_alpha   90.00
_cell.angle_beta   90.00
_cell.angle_gamma   90.00
#
_symmetry.space_group_name_H-M   'P 1'
#
loop_
_entity.id
_entity.type
_entity.pdbx_description
1 polymer ?
#
loop_
_entity_poly.entity_id
_entity_poly.type
_entity_poly.pdbx_seq_one_letter_code
_entity_poly.pdbx_strand_id
1 'polypeptide(L)'
;MHTKDAEAIGEEAQRLHLVAVWREAPVFSHRERAALAWTESLTLLPESDAPDDVYEEVARVFGPDEQVALTLAIIAINGWNRLSVGFRQPVGGYVSHRHRVAA
;
A
#
# COMPACT_ATOMS: atom_id res chain seq x y z
N MET A 1 9.67 7.36 4.57
CA MET A 1 10.50 6.49 3.71
C MET A 1 9.79 6.27 2.38
N HIS A 2 8.67 5.56 2.36
CA HIS A 2 7.99 5.16 1.11
C HIS A 2 7.51 6.31 0.21
N THR A 3 7.17 7.49 0.74
CA THR A 3 6.94 8.68 -0.10
C THR A 3 8.16 9.02 -0.96
N LYS A 4 9.36 9.04 -0.37
CA LYS A 4 10.61 9.31 -1.09
C LYS A 4 10.93 8.21 -2.11
N ASP A 5 10.59 6.95 -1.81
CA ASP A 5 10.73 5.84 -2.77
C ASP A 5 9.80 6.00 -3.96
N ALA A 6 8.53 6.32 -3.70
CA ALA A 6 7.50 6.49 -4.72
C ALA A 6 7.83 7.68 -5.65
N GLU A 7 8.23 8.82 -5.07
CA GLU A 7 8.70 9.98 -5.84
C GLU A 7 9.89 9.60 -6.75
N ALA A 8 10.86 8.84 -6.23
CA ALA A 8 12.06 8.48 -6.97
C ALA A 8 11.80 7.51 -8.14
N ILE A 9 10.71 6.74 -8.10
CA ILE A 9 10.25 5.91 -9.23
C ILE A 9 9.24 6.64 -10.15
N GLY A 10 8.92 7.89 -9.85
CA GLY A 10 8.09 8.75 -10.70
C GLY A 10 6.59 8.74 -10.40
N GLU A 11 6.17 8.35 -9.20
CA GLU A 11 4.79 8.60 -8.76
C GLU A 11 4.48 10.09 -8.67
N GLU A 12 3.23 10.44 -9.00
CA GLU A 12 2.81 11.83 -9.00
C GLU A 12 2.54 12.34 -7.58
N ALA A 13 3.01 13.56 -7.29
CA ALA A 13 2.77 14.20 -6.00
C ALA A 13 1.27 14.30 -5.66
N GLN A 14 0.41 14.53 -6.65
CA GLN A 14 -1.04 14.55 -6.44
C GLN A 14 -1.55 13.21 -5.90
N ARG A 15 -1.16 12.09 -6.53
CA ARG A 15 -1.55 10.74 -6.10
C ARG A 15 -1.02 10.42 -4.71
N LEU A 16 0.22 10.80 -4.41
CA LEU A 16 0.83 10.61 -3.09
C LEU A 16 0.07 11.34 -1.98
N HIS A 17 -0.38 12.57 -2.23
CA HIS A 17 -1.19 13.30 -1.25
C HIS A 17 -2.61 12.76 -1.13
N LEU A 18 -3.18 12.23 -2.22
CA LEU A 18 -4.56 11.72 -2.25
C LEU A 18 -4.71 10.29 -1.73
N VAL A 19 -3.63 9.52 -1.57
CA VAL A 19 -3.74 8.12 -1.09
C VAL A 19 -4.39 8.00 0.29
N ALA A 20 -4.22 9.00 1.15
CA ALA A 20 -4.86 9.03 2.47
C ALA A 20 -6.39 9.19 2.42
N VAL A 21 -6.92 9.64 1.27
CA VAL A 21 -8.36 9.88 1.02
C VAL A 21 -8.80 9.15 -0.25
N TRP A 22 -8.18 8.01 -0.55
CA TRP A 22 -8.29 7.33 -1.85
C TRP A 22 -9.73 6.97 -2.26
N ARG A 23 -10.64 6.80 -1.30
CA ARG A 23 -12.06 6.49 -1.57
C ARG A 23 -12.76 7.60 -2.35
N GLU A 24 -12.39 8.85 -2.07
CA GLU A 24 -12.93 10.06 -2.71
C GLU A 24 -12.07 10.53 -3.89
N ALA A 25 -10.88 9.95 -4.08
CA ALA A 25 -9.93 10.37 -5.08
C ALA A 25 -10.16 9.61 -6.41
N PRO A 26 -10.52 10.30 -7.51
CA PRO A 26 -10.81 9.65 -8.80
C PRO A 26 -9.55 9.19 -9.55
N VAL A 27 -8.35 9.49 -9.03
CA VAL A 27 -7.06 9.24 -9.69
C VAL A 27 -6.57 7.80 -9.58
N PHE A 28 -7.27 6.95 -8.83
CA PHE A 28 -6.95 5.53 -8.65
C PHE A 28 -7.87 4.66 -9.50
N SER A 29 -7.27 3.78 -10.29
CA SER A 29 -7.95 2.75 -11.06
C SER A 29 -8.72 1.78 -10.17
N HIS A 30 -9.65 1.02 -10.75
CA HIS A 30 -10.41 0.00 -10.03
C HIS A 30 -9.50 -1.03 -9.34
N ARG A 31 -8.45 -1.50 -10.03
CA ARG A 31 -7.47 -2.46 -9.48
C ARG A 31 -6.70 -1.87 -8.30
N GLU A 32 -6.30 -0.60 -8.36
CA GLU A 32 -5.64 0.07 -7.23
C GLU A 32 -6.59 0.25 -6.04
N ARG A 33 -7.85 0.62 -6.30
CA ARG A 33 -8.87 0.76 -5.24
C ARG A 33 -9.16 -0.56 -4.53
N ALA A 34 -9.21 -1.68 -5.26
CA ALA A 34 -9.32 -3.01 -4.65
C ALA A 34 -8.10 -3.33 -3.76
N ALA A 35 -6.88 -3.03 -4.22
CA ALA A 35 -5.67 -3.22 -3.42
C ALA A 35 -5.64 -2.33 -2.16
N LEU A 36 -6.09 -1.07 -2.27
CA LEU A 36 -6.16 -0.15 -1.14
C LEU A 36 -7.22 -0.59 -0.11
N ALA A 37 -8.40 -1.04 -0.58
CA ALA A 37 -9.42 -1.60 0.30
C ALA A 37 -8.91 -2.83 1.06
N TRP A 38 -8.20 -3.73 0.37
CA TRP A 38 -7.58 -4.90 1.00
C TRP A 38 -6.47 -4.53 1.98
N THR A 39 -5.67 -3.53 1.64
CA THR A 39 -4.62 -2.99 2.50
C THR A 39 -5.20 -2.45 3.80
N GLU A 40 -6.28 -1.66 3.75
CA GLU A 40 -6.97 -1.17 4.94
C GLU A 40 -7.55 -2.32 5.77
N SER A 41 -8.27 -3.23 5.11
CA SER A 41 -8.92 -4.38 5.74
C SER A 41 -7.92 -5.22 6.53
N LEU A 42 -6.80 -5.63 5.93
CA LEU A 42 -5.79 -6.44 6.60
C LEU A 42 -4.92 -5.66 7.61
N THR A 43 -4.78 -4.35 7.44
CA THR A 43 -4.05 -3.52 8.42
C THR A 43 -4.86 -3.35 9.71
N LEU A 44 -6.18 -3.24 9.59
CA LEU A 44 -7.15 -3.11 10.68
C LEU A 44 -7.90 -4.44 10.89
N LEU A 45 -7.21 -5.57 10.74
CA LEU A 45 -7.83 -6.90 10.78
C LEU A 45 -8.68 -7.15 12.04
N PRO A 46 -8.28 -6.75 13.26
CA PRO A 46 -9.10 -6.95 14.45
C PRO A 46 -10.46 -6.23 14.40
N GLU A 47 -10.56 -5.14 13.64
CA GLU A 47 -11.79 -4.37 13.47
C GLU A 47 -12.58 -4.75 12.20
N SER A 48 -11.88 -5.14 11.14
CA SER A 48 -12.48 -5.36 9.81
C SER A 48 -12.98 -6.79 9.60
N ASP A 49 -12.33 -7.78 10.23
CA ASP A 49 -12.55 -9.22 10.01
C ASP A 49 -12.34 -9.70 8.56
N ALA A 50 -11.68 -8.91 7.71
CA ALA A 50 -11.44 -9.22 6.30
C ALA A 50 -12.71 -9.64 5.51
N PRO A 51 -13.65 -8.71 5.25
CA PRO A 51 -14.96 -9.05 4.69
C PRO A 51 -14.90 -9.73 3.31
N ASP A 52 -15.82 -10.67 3.07
CA ASP A 52 -15.90 -11.45 1.84
C ASP A 52 -16.02 -10.56 0.59
N ASP A 53 -16.80 -9.48 0.64
CA ASP A 53 -16.98 -8.57 -0.48
C ASP A 53 -15.66 -7.86 -0.87
N VAL A 54 -14.84 -7.46 0.10
CA VAL A 54 -13.52 -6.89 -0.16
C VAL A 54 -12.58 -7.94 -0.77
N TYR A 55 -12.60 -9.18 -0.26
CA TYR A 55 -11.81 -10.27 -0.83
C TYR A 55 -12.24 -10.59 -2.27
N GLU A 56 -13.54 -10.65 -2.54
CA GLU A 56 -14.08 -10.91 -3.87
C GLU A 56 -13.63 -9.83 -4.86
N GLU A 57 -13.66 -8.55 -4.50
CA GLU A 57 -13.21 -7.47 -5.37
C GLU A 57 -11.71 -7.58 -5.71
N VAL A 58 -10.87 -8.00 -4.76
CA VAL A 58 -9.46 -8.30 -5.03
C VAL A 58 -9.34 -9.50 -5.97
N ALA A 59 -10.09 -10.58 -5.72
CA ALA A 59 -10.04 -11.80 -6.52
C ALA A 59 -10.55 -11.59 -7.96
N ARG A 60 -11.44 -10.62 -8.20
CA ARG A 60 -11.89 -10.24 -9.55
C ARG A 60 -10.77 -9.59 -10.38
N VAL A 61 -9.87 -8.85 -9.73
CA VAL A 61 -8.89 -8.00 -10.43
C VAL A 61 -7.43 -8.43 -10.26
N PHE A 62 -7.12 -9.34 -9.33
CA PHE A 62 -5.79 -9.91 -9.11
C PHE A 62 -5.80 -11.44 -9.27
N GLY A 63 -4.83 -11.98 -10.04
CA GLY A 63 -4.63 -13.42 -10.14
C GLY A 63 -4.12 -14.02 -8.82
N PRO A 64 -4.19 -15.35 -8.61
CA PRO A 64 -3.82 -15.98 -7.33
C PRO A 64 -2.43 -15.61 -6.81
N ASP A 65 -1.41 -15.64 -7.69
CA ASP A 65 -0.03 -15.27 -7.32
C ASP A 65 0.09 -13.78 -6.94
N GLU A 66 -0.67 -12.91 -7.61
CA GLU A 66 -0.68 -11.48 -7.32
C GLU A 66 -1.39 -11.17 -5.99
N GLN A 67 -2.43 -11.94 -5.64
CA GLN A 67 -3.11 -11.82 -4.34
C GLN A 67 -2.16 -12.17 -3.19
N VAL A 68 -1.38 -13.24 -3.36
CA VAL A 68 -0.33 -13.62 -2.41
C VAL A 68 0.73 -12.54 -2.33
N ALA A 69 1.22 -12.03 -3.46
CA ALA A 69 2.22 -10.97 -3.49
C ALA A 69 1.74 -9.67 -2.82
N LEU A 70 0.50 -9.25 -3.10
CA LEU A 70 -0.14 -8.09 -2.47
C LEU A 70 -0.25 -8.28 -0.95
N THR A 71 -0.74 -9.44 -0.51
CA THR A 71 -0.91 -9.76 0.91
C THR A 71 0.43 -9.81 1.64
N LEU A 72 1.47 -10.37 1.02
CA LEU A 72 2.83 -10.36 1.57
C LEU A 72 3.39 -8.94 1.67
N ALA A 73 3.13 -8.06 0.71
CA ALA A 73 3.53 -6.66 0.79
C ALA A 73 2.85 -5.94 1.98
N ILE A 74 1.55 -6.19 2.19
CA ILE A 74 0.78 -5.65 3.33
C ILE A 74 1.33 -6.17 4.67
N ILE A 75 1.61 -7.48 4.78
CA ILE A 75 2.21 -8.08 5.96
C ILE A 75 3.59 -7.47 6.23
N ALA A 76 4.42 -7.32 5.20
CA ALA A 76 5.76 -6.77 5.33
C ALA A 76 5.73 -5.34 5.89
N ILE A 77 4.90 -4.45 5.35
CA ILE A 77 4.81 -3.07 5.86
C ILE A 77 4.21 -3.02 7.27
N ASN A 78 3.22 -3.87 7.57
CA ASN A 78 2.67 -4.00 8.92
C ASN A 78 3.73 -4.45 9.94
N GLY A 79 4.61 -5.38 9.57
CA GLY A 79 5.75 -5.81 10.36
C GLY A 79 6.78 -4.70 10.56
N TRP A 80 7.20 -4.03 9.47
CA TRP A 80 8.15 -2.93 9.54
C TRP A 80 7.67 -1.75 10.38
N ASN A 81 6.37 -1.43 10.33
CA ASN A 81 5.78 -0.39 11.16
C ASN A 81 5.88 -0.75 12.65
N ARG A 82 5.60 -2.01 13.02
CA ARG A 82 5.69 -2.49 14.41
C ARG A 82 7.14 -2.45 14.92
N LEU A 83 8.10 -2.85 14.10
CA LEU A 83 9.53 -2.75 14.45
C LEU A 83 9.95 -1.28 14.60
N SER A 84 9.69 -0.43 13.61
CA SER A 84 10.15 0.95 13.59
C SER A 84 9.56 1.78 14.73
N VAL A 85 8.24 1.67 14.93
CA VAL A 85 7.54 2.40 16.00
C VAL A 85 7.84 1.80 17.37
N GLY A 86 7.80 0.47 17.50
CA GLY A 86 8.05 -0.24 18.75
C GLY A 86 9.46 0.01 19.30
N PHE A 87 10.46 0.13 18.42
CA PHE A 87 11.85 0.42 18.78
C PHE A 87 12.25 1.89 18.58
N ARG A 88 11.27 2.81 18.48
CA ARG A 88 11.49 4.28 18.44
C ARG A 88 12.55 4.72 17.42
N GLN A 89 12.54 4.11 16.23
CA GLN A 89 13.49 4.49 15.19
C GLN A 89 13.30 5.95 14.78
N PRO A 90 14.38 6.76 14.72
CA PRO A 90 14.29 8.16 14.31
C PRO A 90 13.90 8.25 12.83
N VAL A 91 13.04 9.23 12.51
CA VAL A 91 12.52 9.45 11.15
C VAL A 91 13.20 10.64 10.48
N GLY A 92 13.11 10.71 9.14
CA GLY A 92 13.50 11.89 8.35
C GLY A 92 14.82 11.75 7.58
N GLY A 93 15.78 10.97 8.08
CA GLY A 93 17.11 10.81 7.48
C GLY A 93 17.19 9.91 6.23
N TYR A 94 16.13 9.18 5.89
CA TYR A 94 16.13 8.26 4.74
C TYR A 94 16.31 9.01 3.41
N VAL A 95 17.13 8.46 2.51
CA VAL A 95 17.28 8.88 1.11
C VAL A 95 16.97 7.69 0.22
N SER A 96 16.12 7.88 -0.79
CA SER A 96 15.79 6.79 -1.73
C SER A 96 16.97 6.49 -2.65
N HIS A 97 17.20 5.20 -2.89
CA HIS A 97 18.13 4.69 -3.90
C HIS A 97 17.39 4.05 -5.09
N ARG A 98 16.05 4.18 -5.12
CA ARG A 98 15.24 3.70 -6.24
C ARG A 98 15.25 4.74 -7.33
N HIS A 99 15.20 4.27 -8.57
CA HIS A 99 15.10 5.12 -9.74
C HIS A 99 14.16 4.46 -10.74
N ARG A 100 13.53 5.26 -11.59
CA ARG A 100 12.74 4.76 -12.70
C ARG A 100 13.65 3.94 -13.61
N VAL A 101 13.32 2.66 -13.84
CA VAL A 101 14.02 1.85 -14.84
C VAL A 101 13.60 2.40 -16.21
N ALA A 102 14.58 2.75 -17.05
CA ALA A 102 14.29 3.16 -18.43
C ALA A 102 13.59 2.00 -19.16
N ALA A 103 12.45 2.30 -19.78
CA ALA A 103 11.68 1.37 -20.59
C ALA A 103 12.40 1.04 -21.91
#